data_AF-A0A2S2P3N4-F1
#
_entry.id   AF-A0A2S2P3N4-F1
#
_cell.length_a   1.000
_cell.length_b   1.000
_cell.length_c   1.000
_cell.angle_alpha   90.00
_cell.angle_beta   90.00
_cell.angle_gamma   90.00
#
_symmetry.space_group_name_H-M   'P 1'
#
loop_
_entity.id
_entity.type
_entity.pdbx_description
1 polymer ?
#
loop_
_entity_poly.entity_id
_entity_poly.type
_entity_poly.pdbx_seq_one_letter_code
_entity_poly.pdbx_strand_id
1 'polypeptide(L)'
;VATMKKTVQRLRIGRPNRRRTRRPPTFSLALWNQYDATLEDLPKTNNSVEGWHRAFSSLLGASHPTIWRLIDVIKKEQGLTEIKINQLIAGQEQVAKKKKYTKTTTRIKKIVNSYHERNINEYLIGIAHNLQI
;
A
#
# COMPACT_ATOMS: atom_id res chain seq x y z
N VAL A 1 15.92 0.41 12.56
CA VAL A 1 14.45 0.67 12.66
C VAL A 1 14.11 2.09 13.14
N ALA A 2 14.76 2.64 14.18
CA ALA A 2 14.46 4.00 14.68
C ALA A 2 14.77 5.14 13.67
N THR A 3 15.82 4.98 12.86
CA THR A 3 16.25 6.00 11.87
C THR A 3 15.25 6.15 10.72
N MET A 4 14.72 5.04 10.18
CA MET A 4 13.67 5.07 9.14
C MET A 4 12.38 5.73 9.63
N LYS A 5 11.93 5.42 10.85
CA LYS A 5 10.73 6.05 11.44
C LYS A 5 10.89 7.57 11.59
N LYS A 6 12.07 8.04 12.02
CA LYS A 6 12.41 9.47 12.10
C LYS A 6 12.49 10.15 10.73
N THR A 7 12.89 9.43 9.68
CA THR A 7 12.92 9.97 8.31
C THR A 7 11.51 10.09 7.72
N VAL A 8 10.67 9.06 7.89
CA VAL A 8 9.27 9.08 7.44
C VAL A 8 8.48 10.22 8.11
N GLN A 9 8.61 10.38 9.43
CA GLN A 9 7.96 11.50 10.13
C GLN A 9 8.41 12.87 9.59
N ARG A 10 9.70 13.04 9.29
CA ARG A 10 10.21 14.29 8.74
C ARG A 10 9.66 14.61 7.36
N LEU A 11 9.48 13.60 6.52
CA LEU A 11 8.96 13.77 5.16
C LEU A 11 7.45 14.06 5.14
N ARG A 12 6.69 13.46 6.06
CA ARG A 12 5.21 13.52 6.07
C ARG A 12 4.62 14.59 6.97
N ILE A 13 5.27 14.87 8.09
CA ILE A 13 4.74 15.75 9.15
C ILE A 13 5.60 17.03 9.27
N GLY A 14 6.83 17.01 8.74
CA GLY A 14 7.76 18.12 8.79
C GLY A 14 8.71 18.08 10.00
N ARG A 15 9.81 18.83 9.91
CA ARG A 15 10.82 18.91 10.98
C ARG A 15 10.39 19.90 12.06
N PRO A 16 10.40 19.52 13.36
CA PRO A 16 10.26 20.48 14.45
C PRO A 16 11.41 21.49 14.43
N ASN A 17 11.09 22.76 14.64
CA ASN A 17 12.05 23.84 14.85
C ASN A 17 12.27 24.07 16.35
N ARG A 18 13.33 24.79 16.71
CA ARG A 18 13.69 25.16 18.09
C ARG A 18 12.56 25.90 18.82
N ARG A 19 11.66 26.55 18.08
CA ARG A 19 10.47 27.27 18.58
C ARG A 19 9.21 26.40 18.68
N ARG A 20 9.32 25.06 18.67
CA ARG A 20 8.20 24.10 18.66
C ARG A 20 7.24 24.18 17.46
N THR A 21 7.49 25.07 16.49
CA THR A 21 6.79 25.09 15.20
C THR A 21 7.34 24.02 14.27
N ARG A 22 6.53 23.49 13.35
CA ARG A 22 6.99 22.52 12.33
C ARG A 22 7.21 23.21 10.99
N ARG A 23 8.32 22.90 10.33
CA ARG A 23 8.50 23.25 8.91
C ARG A 23 7.44 22.51 8.07
N PRO A 24 6.97 23.08 6.95
CA PRO A 24 6.07 22.36 6.06
C PRO A 24 6.69 21.02 5.64
N PRO A 25 5.87 19.97 5.50
CA PRO A 25 6.35 18.66 5.07
C PRO A 25 6.93 18.76 3.65
N THR A 26 7.93 17.93 3.35
CA THR A 26 8.58 17.89 2.03
C THR A 26 7.59 17.44 0.94
N PHE A 27 6.59 16.66 1.32
CA PHE A 27 5.54 16.18 0.44
C PHE A 27 4.18 16.70 0.91
N SER A 28 3.28 16.99 -0.03
CA SER A 28 1.94 17.49 0.27
C SER A 28 1.13 16.47 1.08
N LEU A 29 0.22 16.97 1.92
CA LEU A 29 -0.69 16.14 2.70
C LEU A 29 -1.62 15.31 1.80
N ALA A 30 -2.01 15.87 0.65
CA ALA A 30 -2.84 15.19 -0.35
C ALA A 30 -2.21 13.88 -0.83
N LEU A 31 -0.88 13.84 -1.02
CA LEU A 31 -0.15 12.64 -1.44
C LEU A 31 -0.22 11.50 -0.40
N TRP A 32 -0.38 11.84 0.88
CA TRP A 32 -0.41 10.89 1.98
C TRP A 32 -1.82 10.55 2.46
N ASN A 33 -2.83 11.25 1.95
CA ASN A 33 -4.20 10.96 2.30
C ASN A 33 -4.57 9.56 1.78
N GLN A 34 -5.34 8.84 2.58
CA GLN A 34 -5.84 7.49 2.26
C GLN A 34 -7.36 7.46 2.18
N TYR A 35 -8.01 8.61 2.24
CA TYR A 35 -9.47 8.75 2.15
C TYR A 35 -9.98 8.18 0.82
N ASP A 36 -9.56 8.76 -0.31
CA ASP A 36 -10.00 8.33 -1.65
C ASP A 36 -9.60 6.88 -1.94
N ALA A 37 -8.36 6.52 -1.63
CA ALA A 37 -7.86 5.15 -1.80
C ALA A 37 -8.69 4.12 -1.01
N THR A 38 -9.23 4.49 0.16
CA THR A 38 -10.09 3.61 0.95
C THR A 38 -11.49 3.50 0.34
N LEU A 39 -12.02 4.58 -0.25
CA LEU A 39 -13.30 4.57 -0.95
C LEU A 39 -13.26 3.67 -2.19
N GLU A 40 -12.17 3.75 -2.94
CA GLU A 40 -11.90 2.99 -4.18
C GLU A 40 -11.46 1.52 -3.94
N ASP A 41 -11.48 1.04 -2.69
CA ASP A 41 -11.00 -0.31 -2.32
C ASP A 41 -9.54 -0.60 -2.71
N LEU A 42 -8.71 0.44 -2.84
CA LEU A 42 -7.30 0.27 -3.18
C LEU A 42 -6.52 -0.40 -2.04
N PRO A 43 -5.43 -1.12 -2.35
CA PRO A 43 -4.57 -1.70 -1.34
C PRO A 43 -3.96 -0.64 -0.41
N LYS A 44 -4.11 -0.85 0.91
CA LYS A 44 -3.53 0.03 1.94
C LYS A 44 -1.99 0.12 1.89
N THR A 45 -1.35 -0.95 1.45
CA THR A 45 0.11 -1.03 1.31
C THR A 45 0.47 -1.58 -0.05
N ASN A 46 1.69 -1.27 -0.48
CA ASN A 46 2.33 -1.77 -1.70
C ASN A 46 2.90 -3.20 -1.54
N ASN A 47 2.51 -3.96 -0.51
CA ASN A 47 3.10 -5.28 -0.22
C ASN A 47 2.97 -6.26 -1.40
N SER A 48 1.88 -6.18 -2.17
CA SER A 48 1.71 -7.00 -3.38
C SER A 48 2.75 -6.67 -4.44
N VAL A 49 3.00 -5.37 -4.67
CA VAL A 49 4.00 -4.88 -5.62
C VAL A 49 5.41 -5.25 -5.14
N GLU A 50 5.71 -5.06 -3.85
CA GLU A 50 7.00 -5.48 -3.28
C GLU A 50 7.21 -7.00 -3.38
N GLY A 51 6.16 -7.78 -3.12
CA GLY A 51 6.18 -9.23 -3.26
C GLY A 51 6.45 -9.66 -4.70
N TRP A 52 5.75 -9.07 -5.66
CA TRP A 52 6.00 -9.30 -7.08
C TRP A 52 7.42 -8.90 -7.48
N HIS A 53 7.89 -7.71 -7.10
CA HIS A 53 9.24 -7.25 -7.41
C HIS A 53 10.33 -8.16 -6.81
N ARG A 54 10.12 -8.69 -5.59
CA ARG A 54 11.03 -9.67 -4.98
C ARG A 54 11.07 -10.98 -5.78
N ALA A 55 9.91 -11.50 -6.17
CA ALA A 55 9.84 -12.69 -7.01
C ALA A 55 10.54 -12.47 -8.37
N PHE A 56 10.27 -11.32 -9.00
CA PHE A 56 10.89 -10.92 -10.27
C PHE A 56 12.41 -10.80 -10.15
N SER A 57 12.90 -10.15 -9.09
CA SER A 57 14.33 -10.01 -8.81
C SER A 57 14.98 -11.39 -8.59
N SER A 58 14.28 -12.29 -7.90
CA SER A 58 14.73 -13.68 -7.73
C SER A 58 14.78 -14.44 -9.06
N LEU A 59 13.83 -14.20 -9.98
CA LEU A 59 13.80 -14.81 -11.30
C LEU A 59 14.92 -14.29 -12.21
N LEU A 60 15.23 -13.00 -12.12
CA LEU A 60 16.39 -12.40 -12.78
C LEU A 60 17.70 -13.03 -12.30
N GLY A 61 17.83 -13.25 -10.98
CA GLY A 61 18.97 -13.94 -10.36
C GLY A 61 20.28 -13.15 -10.42
N ALA A 62 20.23 -11.85 -10.73
CA ALA A 62 21.42 -11.00 -10.89
C ALA A 62 21.12 -9.56 -10.43
N SER A 63 22.12 -8.93 -9.81
CA SER A 63 22.05 -7.49 -9.44
C SER A 63 22.10 -6.58 -10.68
N HIS A 64 22.82 -7.01 -11.72
CA HIS A 64 23.02 -6.26 -12.96
C HIS A 64 22.85 -7.19 -14.18
N PRO A 65 21.61 -7.56 -14.53
CA PRO A 65 21.35 -8.41 -15.69
C PRO A 65 21.68 -7.68 -17.00
N THR A 66 22.08 -8.44 -18.02
CA THR A 66 22.17 -7.90 -19.40
C THR A 66 20.78 -7.58 -19.93
N ILE A 67 20.69 -6.68 -20.91
CA ILE A 67 19.41 -6.33 -21.55
C ILE A 67 18.71 -7.57 -22.13
N TRP A 68 19.47 -8.50 -22.71
CA TRP A 68 18.93 -9.75 -23.25
C TRP A 68 18.33 -10.64 -22.17
N ARG A 69 19.03 -10.80 -21.04
CA ARG A 69 18.51 -11.57 -19.90
C ARG A 69 17.25 -10.93 -19.33
N LEU A 70 17.20 -9.60 -19.26
CA LEU A 70 16.02 -8.88 -18.81
C LEU A 70 14.82 -9.14 -19.74
N ILE A 71 15.01 -9.05 -21.06
CA ILE A 71 13.97 -9.32 -22.06
C ILE A 71 13.42 -10.74 -21.90
N ASP A 72 14.29 -11.75 -21.77
CA ASP A 72 13.87 -13.14 -21.61
C ASP A 72 13.03 -13.36 -20.34
N VAL A 73 13.41 -12.70 -19.25
CA VAL A 73 12.67 -12.81 -17.98
C VAL A 73 11.34 -12.07 -18.05
N ILE A 74 11.26 -10.92 -18.72
CA ILE A 74 10.00 -10.21 -18.97
C ILE A 74 9.03 -11.10 -19.77
N LYS A 75 9.51 -11.77 -20.83
CA LYS A 75 8.69 -12.71 -21.61
C LYS A 75 8.14 -13.85 -20.74
N LYS A 76 8.95 -14.39 -19.83
CA LYS A 76 8.52 -15.44 -18.89
C LYS A 76 7.44 -14.93 -17.93
N GLU A 77 7.63 -13.75 -17.34
CA GLU A 77 6.62 -13.13 -16.47
C GLU A 77 5.31 -12.84 -17.21
N GLN A 78 5.39 -12.39 -18.46
CA GLN A 78 4.21 -12.20 -19.28
C GLN A 78 3.44 -13.53 -19.45
N GLY A 79 4.12 -14.62 -19.81
CA GLY A 79 3.49 -15.94 -19.93
C GLY A 79 2.86 -16.43 -18.62
N LEU A 80 3.52 -16.23 -17.48
CA LEU A 80 2.95 -16.54 -16.15
C LEU A 80 1.71 -15.70 -15.85
N THR A 81 1.68 -14.44 -16.31
CA THR A 81 0.54 -13.54 -16.13
C THR A 81 -0.64 -13.94 -17.01
N GLU A 82 -0.39 -14.30 -18.27
CA GLU A 82 -1.40 -14.81 -19.19
C GLU A 82 -2.05 -16.10 -18.67
N ILE A 83 -1.27 -17.01 -18.09
CA ILE A 83 -1.81 -18.20 -17.42
C ILE A 83 -2.77 -17.82 -16.29
N LYS A 84 -2.38 -16.88 -15.42
CA LYS A 84 -3.26 -16.40 -14.33
C LYS A 84 -4.53 -15.75 -14.84
N ILE A 85 -4.44 -14.99 -15.93
CA ILE A 85 -5.60 -14.38 -16.59
C ILE A 85 -6.53 -15.47 -17.14
N ASN A 86 -5.99 -16.48 -17.83
CA ASN A 86 -6.79 -17.59 -18.36
C ASN A 86 -7.48 -18.40 -17.24
N GLN A 87 -6.79 -18.62 -16.12
CA GLN A 87 -7.39 -19.25 -14.93
C GLN A 87 -8.57 -18.43 -14.37
N LEU A 88 -8.42 -17.10 -14.32
CA LEU A 88 -9.50 -16.20 -13.92
C LEU A 88 -10.69 -16.26 -14.89
N ILE A 89 -10.42 -16.25 -16.21
CA ILE A 89 -11.46 -16.36 -17.24
C ILE A 89 -12.19 -17.70 -17.13
N ALA A 90 -11.47 -18.78 -16.80
CA ALA A 90 -12.03 -20.10 -16.54
C ALA A 90 -12.80 -20.19 -15.21
N GLY A 91 -12.93 -19.10 -14.46
CA GLY A 91 -13.68 -19.05 -13.20
C GLY A 91 -12.95 -19.66 -12.00
N GLN A 92 -11.64 -19.89 -12.09
CA GLN A 92 -10.88 -20.38 -10.93
C GLN A 92 -10.80 -19.30 -9.85
N GLU A 93 -11.17 -19.65 -8.63
CA GLU A 93 -11.06 -18.75 -7.49
C GLU A 93 -9.58 -18.50 -7.13
N GLN A 94 -9.21 -17.23 -6.97
CA GLN A 94 -7.90 -16.88 -6.46
C GLN A 94 -7.81 -17.06 -4.94
N VAL A 95 -6.59 -17.22 -4.45
CA VAL A 95 -6.31 -17.34 -3.01
C VAL A 95 -6.92 -16.16 -2.25
N ALA A 96 -7.90 -16.46 -1.40
CA ALA A 96 -8.60 -15.45 -0.62
C ALA A 96 -7.63 -14.72 0.33
N LYS A 97 -7.79 -13.40 0.41
CA LYS A 97 -7.10 -12.58 1.42
C LYS A 97 -7.47 -13.08 2.82
N LYS A 98 -6.52 -13.10 3.75
CA LYS A 98 -6.81 -13.52 5.14
C LYS A 98 -7.97 -12.72 5.71
N LYS A 99 -8.95 -13.42 6.31
CA LYS A 99 -10.19 -12.84 6.85
C LYS A 99 -9.96 -11.65 7.81
N LYS A 100 -8.85 -11.63 8.57
CA LYS A 100 -8.50 -10.51 9.45
C LYS A 100 -8.35 -9.20 8.66
N TYR A 101 -7.64 -9.22 7.53
CA TYR A 101 -7.38 -8.02 6.74
C TYR A 101 -8.63 -7.53 6.02
N THR A 102 -9.42 -8.45 5.46
CA THR A 102 -10.68 -8.08 4.79
C THR A 102 -11.66 -7.43 5.78
N LYS A 103 -11.82 -8.01 6.99
CA LYS A 103 -12.64 -7.42 8.06
C LYS A 103 -12.15 -6.04 8.51
N THR A 104 -10.84 -5.82 8.59
CA THR A 104 -10.32 -4.49 8.93
C THR A 104 -10.59 -3.48 7.82
N THR A 105 -10.35 -3.84 6.55
CA THR A 105 -10.62 -2.94 5.42
C THR A 105 -12.09 -2.56 5.35
N THR A 106 -13.01 -3.51 5.52
CA THR A 106 -14.46 -3.22 5.49
C THR A 106 -14.89 -2.32 6.64
N ARG A 107 -14.36 -2.51 7.86
CA ARG A 107 -14.62 -1.61 9.00
C ARG A 107 -14.12 -0.19 8.75
N ILE A 108 -12.89 -0.05 8.26
CA ILE A 108 -12.32 1.26 7.92
C ILE A 108 -13.15 1.93 6.83
N LYS A 109 -13.53 1.22 5.76
CA LYS A 109 -14.35 1.76 4.68
C LYS A 109 -15.69 2.31 5.18
N LYS A 110 -16.37 1.59 6.07
CA LYS A 110 -17.62 2.07 6.70
C LYS A 110 -17.43 3.39 7.46
N ILE A 111 -16.30 3.54 8.16
CA ILE A 111 -15.98 4.78 8.89
C ILE A 111 -15.67 5.91 7.92
N VAL A 112 -14.93 5.64 6.84
CA VAL A 112 -14.59 6.61 5.79
C VAL A 112 -15.82 7.09 5.03
N ASN A 113 -16.75 6.20 4.69
CA ASN A 113 -18.02 6.56 4.03
C ASN A 113 -18.88 7.53 4.86
N SER A 114 -18.83 7.43 6.19
CA SER A 114 -19.60 8.30 7.10
C SER A 114 -18.86 9.58 7.48
N TYR A 115 -17.75 9.93 6.81
CA TYR A 115 -16.89 11.04 7.19
C TYR A 115 -17.61 12.39 7.25
N HIS A 116 -18.46 12.71 6.27
CA HIS A 116 -19.17 13.99 6.20
C HIS A 116 -20.31 14.13 7.21
N GLU A 117 -20.86 13.01 7.68
CA GLU A 117 -22.04 12.97 8.57
C GLU A 117 -21.67 12.88 10.05
N ARG A 118 -20.40 12.57 10.36
CA ARG A 118 -19.95 12.21 11.70
C ARG A 118 -19.13 13.31 12.35
N ASN A 119 -19.14 13.35 13.68
CA ASN A 119 -18.22 14.21 14.42
C ASN A 119 -16.75 13.80 14.14
N ILE A 120 -15.89 14.80 13.91
CA ILE A 120 -14.47 14.59 13.59
C ILE A 120 -13.77 13.75 14.67
N ASN A 121 -14.08 13.96 15.96
CA ASN A 121 -13.45 13.21 17.04
C ASN A 121 -13.86 11.73 17.01
N GLU A 122 -15.14 11.45 16.80
CA GLU A 122 -15.63 10.07 16.67
C GLU A 122 -15.03 9.37 15.45
N TYR A 123 -14.89 10.09 14.34
CA TYR A 123 -14.23 9.60 13.14
C TYR A 123 -12.77 9.20 13.45
N LEU A 124 -12.01 10.09 14.07
CA LEU A 124 -10.60 9.85 14.41
C LEU A 124 -10.44 8.69 15.41
N ILE A 125 -11.30 8.61 16.43
CA ILE A 125 -11.32 7.50 17.40
C ILE A 125 -11.63 6.18 16.68
N GLY A 126 -12.63 6.16 15.80
CA GLY A 126 -13.00 4.97 15.03
C GLY A 126 -11.85 4.47 14.15
N ILE A 127 -11.12 5.38 13.48
CA ILE A 127 -9.93 5.03 12.72
C ILE A 127 -8.82 4.50 13.64
N ALA A 128 -8.56 5.15 14.78
CA ALA A 128 -7.52 4.74 15.72
C ALA A 128 -7.70 3.30 16.22
N HIS A 129 -8.92 2.89 16.58
CA HIS A 129 -9.22 1.51 17.01
C HIS A 129 -8.94 0.46 15.93
N ASN A 130 -9.04 0.82 14.65
CA ASN A 130 -8.76 -0.11 13.55
C ASN A 130 -7.28 -0.15 13.15
N LEU A 131 -6.47 0.80 13.65
CA LEU A 131 -5.02 0.87 13.45
C LEU A 131 -4.21 0.27 14.60
N GLN A 132 -4.81 0.08 15.77
CA GLN A 132 -4.25 -0.72 16.87
C GLN A 132 -4.29 -2.21 16.49
N ILE A 133 -3.28 -2.66 15.73
CA ILE A 133 -3.05 -4.07 15.35
C ILE A 133 -1.69 -4.50 15.88
#